data_AF-A0A1H4ET84-F1
#
_entry.id   AF-A0A1H4ET84-F1
#
_cell.length_a   1.000
_cell.length_b   1.000
_cell.length_c   1.000
_cell.angle_alpha   90.00
_cell.angle_beta   90.00
_cell.angle_gamma   90.00
#
_symmetry.space_group_name_H-M   'P 1'
#
loop_
_entity.id
_entity.type
_entity.pdbx_description
1 polymer ?
#
loop_
_entity_poly.entity_id
_entity_poly.type
_entity_poly.pdbx_seq_one_letter_code
_entity_poly.pdbx_strand_id
1 'polypeptide(L)'
;MTDDSSPGTPTPGASTPGAPQPVVPPVVLPPEASGAPDLHGRRGKARSREEFRAQVLATRADFERQVQARKAQLDATNERIAERTGRNLILAIVIGLAVGALVLVSLIFIKELFLVFGMAMAGFASFELAQAFRGSGRRVPRIPTVVAAVGIVPATFFLHAGGMLVALSAGIVLIVVWRLVEELFVPASRHGARALGRDLLWSVFVQLYVSLLASFVILLLAEPGGEWWVLAFLILVVSVDTGAYVSGLSWGKHPMAPTISPKKTWEGFAGAAAAAIIAGVLLSVFMLGEVWWFGIVFGVVLLLTATAGDLAESLIKRDLGIKDMSSWLPGHGGFLDRLDSILPSAAATYVLFLIFR
;
A
#
# COMPACT_ATOMS: atom_id res chain seq x y z
N MET A 1 -8.54 4.19 66.05
CA MET A 1 -9.61 3.16 66.07
C MET A 1 -9.18 2.10 65.07
N THR A 2 -8.18 1.30 65.46
CA THR A 2 -8.29 -0.08 66.05
C THR A 2 -8.57 -1.08 64.93
N ASP A 3 -7.81 -2.13 64.64
CA ASP A 3 -6.65 -2.82 65.24
C ASP A 3 -6.05 -3.65 64.08
N ASP A 4 -4.73 -3.81 63.91
CA ASP A 4 -3.87 -4.87 64.48
C ASP A 4 -4.26 -6.29 63.97
N SER A 5 -3.42 -7.23 63.55
CA SER A 5 -1.97 -7.47 63.59
C SER A 5 -1.66 -8.65 62.64
N SER A 6 -0.42 -8.77 62.12
CA SER A 6 0.13 -9.98 61.45
C SER A 6 0.64 -11.00 62.51
N PRO A 7 1.42 -12.08 62.21
CA PRO A 7 1.69 -12.90 61.00
C PRO A 7 1.62 -14.44 61.27
N GLY A 8 1.89 -15.31 60.27
CA GLY A 8 2.38 -16.69 60.53
C GLY A 8 2.10 -17.76 59.47
N THR A 9 3.17 -18.27 58.83
CA THR A 9 3.27 -19.57 58.11
C THR A 9 3.84 -20.65 59.06
N PRO A 10 3.53 -21.96 58.95
CA PRO A 10 4.20 -22.85 57.97
C PRO A 10 3.41 -24.12 57.47
N THR A 11 4.05 -24.84 56.54
CA THR A 11 3.81 -26.08 55.74
C THR A 11 3.52 -27.41 56.52
N PRO A 12 3.60 -28.63 55.92
CA PRO A 12 2.78 -29.34 54.89
C PRO A 12 2.31 -30.76 55.37
N GLY A 13 1.51 -31.52 54.61
CA GLY A 13 1.45 -32.99 54.82
C GLY A 13 0.24 -33.80 54.28
N ALA A 14 0.56 -34.95 53.64
CA ALA A 14 -0.07 -36.29 53.72
C ALA A 14 -1.59 -36.46 53.42
N SER A 15 -2.10 -37.20 52.42
CA SER A 15 -1.95 -38.58 51.92
C SER A 15 -3.09 -39.54 52.31
N THR A 16 -3.55 -40.35 51.34
CA THR A 16 -4.27 -41.66 51.38
C THR A 16 -5.78 -41.73 51.74
N PRO A 17 -6.52 -42.85 51.51
CA PRO A 17 -6.40 -44.03 50.60
C PRO A 17 -7.73 -44.39 49.82
N GLY A 18 -7.75 -45.18 48.73
CA GLY A 18 -7.97 -46.66 48.66
C GLY A 18 -9.47 -47.06 48.77
N ALA A 19 -10.16 -47.76 47.84
CA ALA A 19 -10.06 -49.19 47.43
C ALA A 19 -11.31 -49.55 46.53
N PRO A 20 -11.63 -50.82 46.17
CA PRO A 20 -10.93 -51.79 45.30
C PRO A 20 -11.84 -52.43 44.19
N GLN A 21 -11.22 -53.15 43.23
CA GLN A 21 -11.88 -53.98 42.18
C GLN A 21 -12.10 -55.45 42.63
N PRO A 22 -13.04 -56.20 42.00
CA PRO A 22 -13.15 -57.67 42.12
C PRO A 22 -12.62 -58.45 40.89
N VAL A 23 -12.27 -59.72 41.11
CA VAL A 23 -11.47 -60.62 40.26
C VAL A 23 -12.24 -61.92 39.92
N VAL A 24 -11.78 -62.61 38.84
CA VAL A 24 -11.82 -64.06 38.44
C VAL A 24 -13.10 -64.67 37.83
N PRO A 25 -13.05 -65.79 37.03
CA PRO A 25 -11.90 -66.66 36.63
C PRO A 25 -11.79 -67.10 35.12
N PRO A 26 -10.75 -67.87 34.71
CA PRO A 26 -10.45 -68.26 33.32
C PRO A 26 -10.69 -69.76 33.00
N VAL A 27 -10.89 -70.14 31.71
CA VAL A 27 -10.86 -71.56 31.24
C VAL A 27 -10.40 -71.74 29.76
N VAL A 28 -9.23 -72.37 29.59
CA VAL A 28 -8.76 -73.50 28.71
C VAL A 28 -9.14 -73.62 27.21
N LEU A 29 -8.12 -73.87 26.35
CA LEU A 29 -8.15 -74.29 24.92
C LEU A 29 -7.92 -75.81 24.72
N PRO A 30 -8.35 -76.40 23.59
CA PRO A 30 -7.62 -77.52 22.94
C PRO A 30 -7.51 -77.45 21.37
N PRO A 31 -6.79 -78.39 20.70
CA PRO A 31 -5.91 -78.11 19.52
C PRO A 31 -6.26 -78.75 18.14
N GLU A 32 -5.49 -78.32 17.10
CA GLU A 32 -5.04 -78.91 15.79
C GLU A 32 -5.96 -79.70 14.81
N ALA A 33 -5.92 -79.35 13.51
CA ALA A 33 -5.41 -80.19 12.37
C ALA A 33 -5.85 -79.77 10.93
N SER A 34 -4.86 -79.58 10.03
CA SER A 34 -4.72 -79.95 8.58
C SER A 34 -5.83 -79.75 7.49
N GLY A 35 -5.43 -79.18 6.33
CA GLY A 35 -5.91 -79.58 4.98
C GLY A 35 -6.32 -78.48 3.97
N ALA A 36 -5.60 -78.31 2.85
CA ALA A 36 -5.90 -77.43 1.69
C ALA A 36 -6.72 -78.18 0.59
N PRO A 37 -7.27 -77.59 -0.51
CA PRO A 37 -6.52 -76.83 -1.53
C PRO A 37 -7.23 -75.60 -2.21
N ASP A 38 -6.44 -74.93 -3.04
CA ASP A 38 -6.58 -73.60 -3.64
C ASP A 38 -7.75 -73.35 -4.62
N LEU A 39 -8.40 -72.18 -4.44
CA LEU A 39 -9.16 -71.43 -5.45
C LEU A 39 -8.81 -69.93 -5.36
N HIS A 40 -7.55 -69.57 -5.60
CA HIS A 40 -7.11 -68.17 -5.58
C HIS A 40 -6.43 -67.77 -6.89
N GLY A 41 -7.18 -67.08 -7.75
CA GLY A 41 -6.62 -66.48 -8.97
C GLY A 41 -7.40 -65.31 -9.57
N ARG A 42 -8.74 -65.24 -9.40
CA ARG A 42 -9.56 -64.19 -10.02
C ARG A 42 -10.27 -63.22 -9.06
N ARG A 43 -10.41 -63.53 -7.77
CA ARG A 43 -11.06 -62.64 -6.78
C ARG A 43 -10.15 -61.56 -6.18
N GLY A 44 -8.84 -61.77 -6.10
CA GLY A 44 -7.90 -60.83 -5.47
C GLY A 44 -7.65 -59.53 -6.26
N LYS A 45 -7.62 -59.60 -7.60
CA LYS A 45 -7.35 -58.43 -8.46
C LYS A 45 -8.53 -57.45 -8.57
N ALA A 46 -9.76 -57.93 -8.49
CA ALA A 46 -10.96 -57.08 -8.50
C ALA A 46 -11.11 -56.32 -7.17
N ARG A 47 -10.90 -57.02 -6.04
CA ARG A 47 -10.94 -56.44 -4.69
C ARG A 47 -9.91 -55.33 -4.50
N SER A 48 -8.68 -55.54 -4.96
CA SER A 48 -7.60 -54.54 -4.89
C SER A 48 -7.90 -53.27 -5.71
N ARG A 49 -8.57 -53.38 -6.87
CA ARG A 49 -8.98 -52.21 -7.67
C ARG A 49 -10.16 -51.46 -7.06
N GLU A 50 -11.10 -52.17 -6.46
CA GLU A 50 -12.24 -51.57 -5.73
C GLU A 50 -11.79 -50.88 -4.45
N GLU A 51 -10.90 -51.51 -3.67
CA GLU A 51 -10.28 -50.93 -2.48
C GLU A 51 -9.46 -49.68 -2.83
N PHE A 52 -8.66 -49.74 -3.90
CA PHE A 52 -7.91 -48.57 -4.37
C PHE A 52 -8.83 -47.43 -4.84
N ARG A 53 -9.91 -47.73 -5.58
CA ARG A 53 -10.91 -46.71 -5.97
C ARG A 53 -11.64 -46.14 -4.76
N ALA A 54 -11.98 -46.96 -3.78
CA ALA A 54 -12.60 -46.52 -2.54
C ALA A 54 -11.66 -45.60 -1.74
N GLN A 55 -10.36 -45.91 -1.69
CA GLN A 55 -9.37 -45.09 -1.01
C GLN A 55 -9.12 -43.76 -1.72
N VAL A 56 -9.11 -43.74 -3.06
CA VAL A 56 -9.02 -42.50 -3.84
C VAL A 56 -10.26 -41.63 -3.66
N LEU A 57 -11.46 -42.21 -3.65
CA LEU A 57 -12.71 -41.49 -3.41
C LEU A 57 -12.79 -40.93 -1.98
N ALA A 58 -12.36 -41.70 -0.98
CA ALA A 58 -12.27 -41.25 0.40
C ALA A 58 -11.28 -40.08 0.55
N THR A 59 -10.08 -40.21 -0.06
CA THR A 59 -9.05 -39.16 -0.04
C THR A 59 -9.54 -37.89 -0.72
N ARG A 60 -10.26 -38.01 -1.85
CA ARG A 60 -10.86 -36.86 -2.54
C ARG A 60 -11.96 -36.20 -1.69
N ALA A 61 -12.81 -36.99 -1.05
CA ALA A 61 -13.86 -36.48 -0.17
C ALA A 61 -13.28 -35.78 1.07
N ASP A 62 -12.23 -36.33 1.67
CA ASP A 62 -11.54 -35.70 2.80
C ASP A 62 -10.82 -34.41 2.39
N PHE A 63 -10.21 -34.38 1.20
CA PHE A 63 -9.64 -33.16 0.63
C PHE A 63 -10.71 -32.09 0.37
N GLU A 64 -11.84 -32.47 -0.23
CA GLU A 64 -12.97 -31.55 -0.45
C GLU A 64 -13.52 -31.00 0.87
N ARG A 65 -13.65 -31.83 1.92
CA ARG A 65 -14.02 -31.37 3.27
C ARG A 65 -12.99 -30.42 3.87
N GLN A 66 -11.70 -30.70 3.73
CA GLN A 66 -10.64 -29.82 4.23
C GLN A 66 -10.63 -28.46 3.51
N VAL A 67 -10.84 -28.47 2.19
CA VAL A 67 -10.95 -27.24 1.38
C VAL A 67 -12.18 -26.45 1.80
N GLN A 68 -13.33 -27.10 1.99
CA GLN A 68 -14.55 -26.42 2.45
C GLN A 68 -14.40 -25.86 3.87
N ALA A 69 -13.79 -26.60 4.78
CA ALA A 69 -13.51 -26.13 6.15
C ALA A 69 -12.57 -24.92 6.16
N ARG A 70 -11.49 -24.95 5.36
CA ARG A 70 -10.60 -23.78 5.20
C ARG A 70 -11.31 -22.59 4.58
N LYS A 71 -12.15 -22.81 3.57
CA LYS A 71 -12.93 -21.75 2.92
C LYS A 71 -13.89 -21.10 3.91
N ALA A 72 -14.65 -21.90 4.67
CA ALA A 72 -15.54 -21.41 5.72
C ALA A 72 -14.80 -20.65 6.84
N GLN A 73 -13.60 -21.10 7.20
CA GLN A 73 -12.77 -20.40 8.19
C GLN A 73 -12.25 -19.04 7.68
N LEU A 74 -11.86 -18.97 6.40
CA LEU A 74 -11.46 -17.72 5.75
C LEU A 74 -12.65 -16.75 5.63
N ASP A 75 -13.82 -17.25 5.24
CA ASP A 75 -15.05 -16.46 5.13
C ASP A 75 -15.48 -15.91 6.50
N ALA A 76 -15.46 -16.73 7.56
CA ALA A 76 -15.77 -16.29 8.93
C ALA A 76 -14.74 -15.29 9.49
N THR A 77 -13.46 -15.43 9.12
CA THR A 77 -12.42 -14.46 9.50
C THR A 77 -12.61 -13.14 8.75
N ASN A 78 -12.96 -13.20 7.47
CA ASN A 78 -13.28 -12.04 6.66
C ASN A 78 -14.50 -11.30 7.19
N GLU A 79 -15.58 -12.00 7.55
CA GLU A 79 -16.78 -11.38 8.13
C GLU A 79 -16.47 -10.68 9.44
N ARG A 80 -15.72 -11.32 10.36
CA ARG A 80 -15.30 -10.69 11.62
C ARG A 80 -14.41 -9.46 11.43
N ILE A 81 -13.57 -9.45 10.40
CA ILE A 81 -12.73 -8.29 10.06
C ILE A 81 -13.57 -7.22 9.35
N ALA A 82 -14.47 -7.60 8.45
CA ALA A 82 -15.38 -6.71 7.75
C ALA A 82 -16.36 -6.02 8.71
N GLU A 83 -16.82 -6.70 9.76
CA GLU A 83 -17.62 -6.08 10.84
C GLU A 83 -16.83 -5.04 11.63
N ARG A 84 -15.50 -5.21 11.77
CA ARG A 84 -14.62 -4.27 12.48
C ARG A 84 -14.11 -3.12 11.60
N THR A 85 -13.99 -3.32 10.29
CA THR A 85 -13.34 -2.38 9.35
C THR A 85 -14.25 -1.88 8.23
N GLY A 86 -15.47 -2.40 8.11
CA GLY A 86 -16.44 -2.05 7.07
C GLY A 86 -16.06 -2.50 5.66
N ARG A 87 -15.00 -3.29 5.46
CA ARG A 87 -14.45 -3.63 4.13
C ARG A 87 -13.99 -5.08 4.02
N ASN A 88 -14.21 -5.69 2.86
CA ASN A 88 -13.66 -7.00 2.49
C ASN A 88 -12.14 -6.90 2.31
N LEU A 89 -11.37 -7.35 3.30
CA LEU A 89 -9.90 -7.30 3.30
C LEU A 89 -9.29 -8.04 2.09
N ILE A 90 -9.82 -9.22 1.74
CA ILE A 90 -9.36 -9.98 0.57
C ILE A 90 -9.52 -9.16 -0.72
N LEU A 91 -10.66 -8.48 -0.89
CA LEU A 91 -10.89 -7.67 -2.08
C LEU A 91 -9.88 -6.52 -2.17
N ALA A 92 -9.57 -5.86 -1.05
CA ALA A 92 -8.56 -4.81 -1.01
C ALA A 92 -7.16 -5.31 -1.37
N ILE A 93 -6.78 -6.51 -0.88
CA ILE A 93 -5.50 -7.15 -1.22
C ILE A 93 -5.45 -7.50 -2.71
N VAL A 94 -6.51 -8.12 -3.25
CA VAL A 94 -6.57 -8.49 -4.67
C VAL A 94 -6.50 -7.27 -5.57
N ILE A 95 -7.23 -6.20 -5.27
CA ILE A 95 -7.15 -4.94 -6.02
C ILE A 95 -5.74 -4.34 -5.93
N GLY A 96 -5.14 -4.31 -4.74
CA GLY A 96 -3.78 -3.81 -4.55
C GLY A 96 -2.75 -4.59 -5.37
N LEU A 97 -2.83 -5.92 -5.35
CA LEU A 97 -1.96 -6.79 -6.16
C LEU A 97 -2.21 -6.63 -7.66
N ALA A 98 -3.47 -6.50 -8.09
CA ALA A 98 -3.79 -6.28 -9.49
C ALA A 98 -3.26 -4.94 -10.00
N VAL A 99 -3.43 -3.85 -9.23
CA VAL A 99 -2.88 -2.53 -9.55
C VAL A 99 -1.36 -2.56 -9.52
N GLY A 100 -0.74 -3.18 -8.52
CA GLY A 100 0.71 -3.33 -8.43
C GLY A 100 1.28 -4.13 -9.61
N ALA A 101 0.65 -5.25 -9.97
CA ALA A 101 1.03 -6.05 -11.13
C ALA A 101 0.85 -5.26 -12.44
N LEU A 102 -0.24 -4.51 -12.59
CA LEU A 102 -0.46 -3.64 -13.74
C LEU A 102 0.65 -2.58 -13.86
N VAL A 103 1.01 -1.94 -12.74
CA VAL A 103 2.12 -0.96 -12.70
C VAL A 103 3.44 -1.63 -13.08
N LEU A 104 3.76 -2.78 -12.51
CA LEU A 104 5.00 -3.50 -12.83
C LEU A 104 5.07 -3.96 -14.29
N VAL A 105 3.99 -4.57 -14.80
CA VAL A 105 3.93 -5.05 -16.19
C VAL A 105 4.00 -3.90 -17.17
N SER A 106 3.27 -2.82 -16.92
CA SER A 106 3.31 -1.63 -17.77
C SER A 106 4.68 -0.94 -17.72
N LEU A 107 5.31 -0.87 -16.55
CA LEU A 107 6.62 -0.24 -16.40
C LEU A 107 7.73 -1.01 -17.12
N ILE A 108 7.72 -2.35 -17.05
CA ILE A 108 8.81 -3.20 -17.56
C ILE A 108 8.62 -3.58 -19.04
N PHE A 109 7.40 -3.86 -19.48
CA PHE A 109 7.16 -4.45 -20.81
C PHE A 109 6.53 -3.49 -21.82
N ILE A 110 5.63 -2.59 -21.40
CA ILE A 110 4.84 -1.75 -22.30
C ILE A 110 4.73 -0.33 -21.73
N LYS A 111 5.76 0.50 -21.99
CA LYS A 111 5.88 1.86 -21.45
C LYS A 111 4.66 2.72 -21.80
N GLU A 112 4.03 2.48 -22.94
CA GLU A 112 2.82 3.17 -23.40
C GLU A 112 1.64 2.95 -22.45
N LEU A 113 1.48 1.76 -21.86
CA LEU A 113 0.45 1.51 -20.85
C LEU A 113 0.76 2.29 -19.57
N PHE A 114 2.04 2.44 -19.21
CA PHE A 114 2.44 3.23 -18.06
C PHE A 114 2.15 4.72 -18.30
N LEU A 115 2.27 5.22 -19.53
CA LEU A 115 1.86 6.59 -19.88
C LEU A 115 0.36 6.81 -19.71
N VAL A 116 -0.46 5.86 -20.14
CA VAL A 116 -1.92 5.93 -19.93
C VAL A 116 -2.25 5.93 -18.44
N PHE A 117 -1.58 5.08 -17.66
CA PHE A 117 -1.71 5.07 -16.21
C PHE A 117 -1.26 6.41 -15.59
N GLY A 118 -0.10 6.94 -15.99
CA GLY A 118 0.43 8.22 -15.53
C GLY A 118 -0.49 9.39 -15.85
N MET A 119 -1.07 9.42 -17.05
CA MET A 119 -2.09 10.40 -17.45
C MET A 119 -3.32 10.32 -16.55
N ALA A 120 -3.82 9.11 -16.29
CA ALA A 120 -4.97 8.90 -15.41
C ALA A 120 -4.65 9.38 -13.98
N MET A 121 -3.51 8.96 -13.40
CA MET A 121 -3.11 9.34 -12.05
C MET A 121 -2.90 10.85 -11.91
N ALA A 122 -2.19 11.48 -12.85
CA ALA A 122 -1.99 12.94 -12.86
C ALA A 122 -3.34 13.68 -12.98
N GLY A 123 -4.20 13.23 -13.89
CA GLY A 123 -5.54 13.80 -14.06
C GLY A 123 -6.41 13.68 -12.81
N PHE A 124 -6.47 12.50 -12.18
CA PHE A 124 -7.24 12.26 -10.96
C PHE A 124 -6.68 13.05 -9.76
N ALA A 125 -5.36 13.04 -9.55
CA ALA A 125 -4.73 13.78 -8.46
C ALA A 125 -4.93 15.29 -8.60
N SER A 126 -4.77 15.83 -9.82
CA SER A 126 -5.01 17.24 -10.11
C SER A 126 -6.49 17.61 -9.97
N PHE A 127 -7.40 16.72 -10.36
CA PHE A 127 -8.84 16.90 -10.15
C PHE A 127 -9.19 16.94 -8.67
N GLU A 128 -8.71 15.98 -7.88
CA GLU A 128 -8.98 15.86 -6.45
C GLU A 128 -8.50 17.09 -5.69
N LEU A 129 -7.25 17.53 -5.94
CA LEU A 129 -6.71 18.71 -5.29
C LEU A 129 -7.45 19.99 -5.71
N ALA A 130 -7.77 20.14 -7.00
CA ALA A 130 -8.56 21.28 -7.48
C ALA A 130 -9.98 21.29 -6.88
N GLN A 131 -10.58 20.12 -6.68
CA GLN A 131 -11.88 19.97 -6.04
C GLN A 131 -11.84 20.31 -4.55
N ALA A 132 -10.79 19.89 -3.83
CA ALA A 132 -10.58 20.23 -2.43
C ALA A 132 -10.45 21.75 -2.24
N PHE A 133 -9.64 22.41 -3.08
CA PHE A 133 -9.54 23.88 -3.06
C PHE A 133 -10.89 24.55 -3.34
N ARG A 134 -11.69 24.04 -4.28
CA ARG A 134 -13.06 24.53 -4.50
C ARG A 134 -14.00 24.36 -3.32
N GLY A 135 -13.92 23.23 -2.61
CA GLY A 135 -14.70 22.99 -1.39
C GLY A 135 -14.42 24.02 -0.30
N SER A 136 -13.20 24.57 -0.27
CA SER A 136 -12.79 25.61 0.67
C SER A 136 -13.02 27.06 0.20
N GLY A 137 -13.79 27.26 -0.88
CA GLY A 137 -14.11 28.58 -1.41
C GLY A 137 -13.04 29.21 -2.33
N ARG A 138 -11.98 28.47 -2.70
CA ARG A 138 -10.98 28.87 -3.69
C ARG A 138 -11.41 28.36 -5.06
N ARG A 139 -11.64 29.22 -6.05
CA ARG A 139 -12.17 28.78 -7.34
C ARG A 139 -11.05 28.34 -8.28
N VAL A 140 -10.57 27.11 -8.13
CA VAL A 140 -9.63 26.48 -9.07
C VAL A 140 -10.40 25.87 -10.26
N PRO A 141 -9.98 26.08 -11.52
CA PRO A 141 -10.72 25.61 -12.70
C PRO A 141 -10.38 24.14 -13.00
N ARG A 142 -11.24 23.21 -12.56
CA ARG A 142 -10.99 21.75 -12.66
C ARG A 142 -10.64 21.27 -14.07
N ILE A 143 -11.41 21.69 -15.07
CA ILE A 143 -11.27 21.20 -16.46
C ILE A 143 -9.89 21.55 -17.04
N PRO A 144 -9.49 22.83 -17.15
CA PRO A 144 -8.17 23.15 -17.71
C PRO A 144 -7.02 22.61 -16.85
N THR A 145 -7.20 22.49 -15.52
CA THR A 145 -6.20 21.87 -14.65
C THR A 145 -6.00 20.38 -14.98
N VAL A 146 -7.07 19.61 -15.17
CA VAL A 146 -6.97 18.20 -15.57
C VAL A 146 -6.39 18.07 -16.98
N VAL A 147 -6.83 18.91 -17.93
CA VAL A 147 -6.29 18.91 -19.29
C VAL A 147 -4.78 19.20 -19.29
N ALA A 148 -4.32 20.16 -18.50
CA ALA A 148 -2.91 20.48 -18.34
C ALA A 148 -2.13 19.31 -17.70
N ALA A 149 -2.69 18.66 -16.67
CA ALA A 149 -2.08 17.52 -16.00
C ALA A 149 -2.00 16.26 -16.87
N VAL A 150 -2.99 16.03 -17.73
CA VAL A 150 -2.96 14.92 -18.70
C VAL A 150 -2.01 15.24 -19.84
N GLY A 151 -2.02 16.48 -20.35
CA GLY A 151 -1.21 16.90 -21.49
C GLY A 151 0.30 16.97 -21.21
N ILE A 152 0.71 17.25 -19.96
CA ILE A 152 2.14 17.28 -19.61
C ILE A 152 2.79 15.91 -19.72
N VAL A 153 2.08 14.81 -19.45
CA VAL A 153 2.65 13.45 -19.46
C VAL A 153 3.21 13.05 -20.84
N PRO A 154 2.45 13.05 -21.94
CA PRO A 154 3.00 12.71 -23.25
C PRO A 154 4.02 13.75 -23.73
N ALA A 155 3.84 15.03 -23.42
CA ALA A 155 4.82 16.06 -23.77
C ALA A 155 6.17 15.77 -23.09
N THR A 156 6.16 15.43 -21.81
CA THR A 156 7.36 15.03 -21.07
C THR A 156 7.99 13.75 -21.62
N PHE A 157 7.19 12.75 -21.97
CA PHE A 157 7.74 11.49 -22.47
C PHE A 157 8.43 11.63 -23.83
N PHE A 158 7.77 12.29 -24.79
CA PHE A 158 8.27 12.37 -26.17
C PHE A 158 9.28 13.50 -26.37
N LEU A 159 9.13 14.62 -25.67
CA LEU A 159 9.94 15.82 -25.84
C LEU A 159 10.84 16.11 -24.61
N HIS A 160 10.94 15.15 -23.68
CA HIS A 160 11.79 15.19 -22.49
C HIS A 160 11.57 16.47 -21.66
N ALA A 161 12.63 17.00 -21.04
CA ALA A 161 12.55 18.19 -20.19
C ALA A 161 12.03 19.44 -20.93
N GLY A 162 12.33 19.57 -22.22
CA GLY A 162 11.79 20.67 -23.05
C GLY A 162 10.27 20.59 -23.18
N GLY A 163 9.74 19.40 -23.49
CA GLY A 163 8.31 19.12 -23.52
C GLY A 163 7.60 19.40 -22.21
N MET A 164 8.20 18.94 -21.12
CA MET A 164 7.70 19.17 -19.77
C MET A 164 7.52 20.66 -19.48
N LEU A 165 8.56 21.47 -19.75
CA LEU A 165 8.52 22.91 -19.48
C LEU A 165 7.50 23.62 -20.37
N VAL A 166 7.47 23.29 -21.67
CA VAL A 166 6.49 23.88 -22.61
C VAL A 166 5.07 23.53 -22.20
N ALA A 167 4.78 22.26 -21.90
CA ALA A 167 3.44 21.83 -21.48
C ALA A 167 3.05 22.38 -20.11
N LEU A 168 4.00 22.51 -19.16
CA LEU A 168 3.77 23.18 -17.89
C LEU A 168 3.39 24.65 -18.10
N SER A 169 4.19 25.40 -18.87
CA SER A 169 3.92 26.79 -19.18
C SER A 169 2.60 26.98 -19.93
N ALA A 170 2.34 26.16 -20.94
CA ALA A 170 1.08 26.17 -21.69
C ALA A 170 -0.11 25.84 -20.79
N GLY A 171 0.02 24.89 -19.87
CA GLY A 171 -0.99 24.54 -18.87
C GLY A 171 -1.29 25.68 -17.91
N ILE A 172 -0.26 26.36 -17.40
CA ILE A 172 -0.40 27.55 -16.55
C ILE A 172 -1.12 28.66 -17.32
N VAL A 173 -0.71 28.94 -18.56
CA VAL A 173 -1.36 29.95 -19.42
C VAL A 173 -2.81 29.59 -19.66
N LEU A 174 -3.12 28.32 -19.98
CA LEU A 174 -4.48 27.83 -20.19
C LEU A 174 -5.36 28.08 -18.95
N ILE A 175 -4.87 27.72 -17.76
CA ILE A 175 -5.57 27.92 -16.49
C ILE A 175 -5.80 29.42 -16.21
N VAL A 176 -4.77 30.26 -16.40
CA VAL A 176 -4.87 31.70 -16.18
C VAL A 176 -5.90 32.32 -17.12
N VAL A 177 -5.79 32.05 -18.43
CA VAL A 177 -6.74 32.55 -19.43
C VAL A 177 -8.15 32.07 -19.13
N TRP A 178 -8.33 30.79 -18.78
CA TRP A 178 -9.63 30.24 -18.42
C TRP A 178 -10.26 30.99 -17.23
N ARG A 179 -9.49 31.25 -16.15
CA ARG A 179 -10.00 31.97 -14.98
C ARG A 179 -10.30 33.43 -15.27
N LEU A 180 -9.49 34.08 -16.11
CA LEU A 180 -9.77 35.45 -16.55
C LEU A 180 -11.08 35.52 -17.37
N VAL A 181 -11.28 34.58 -18.28
CA VAL A 181 -12.53 34.47 -19.06
C VAL A 181 -13.72 34.20 -18.13
N GLU A 182 -13.61 33.29 -17.16
CA GLU A 182 -14.67 33.05 -16.18
C GLU A 182 -15.00 34.32 -15.36
N GLU A 183 -14.01 35.09 -14.91
CA GLU A 183 -14.24 36.34 -14.17
C GLU A 183 -14.95 37.40 -15.03
N LEU A 184 -14.58 37.52 -16.31
CA LEU A 184 -15.15 38.51 -17.23
C LEU A 184 -16.59 38.17 -17.63
N PHE A 185 -16.82 36.92 -18.03
CA PHE A 185 -18.05 36.50 -18.72
C PHE A 185 -19.06 35.80 -17.82
N VAL A 186 -18.70 35.37 -16.61
CA VAL A 186 -19.62 34.73 -15.67
C VAL A 186 -19.86 35.66 -14.47
N PRO A 187 -21.00 36.38 -14.41
CA PRO A 187 -21.27 37.33 -13.32
C PRO A 187 -21.20 36.68 -11.93
N ALA A 188 -21.65 35.43 -11.81
CA ALA A 188 -21.57 34.63 -10.57
C ALA A 188 -20.13 34.26 -10.14
N SER A 189 -19.14 34.53 -10.99
CA SER A 189 -17.72 34.29 -10.73
C SER A 189 -16.95 35.54 -10.36
N ARG A 190 -17.56 36.74 -10.36
CA ARG A 190 -16.87 37.99 -10.04
C ARG A 190 -16.59 38.11 -8.55
N HIS A 191 -15.32 38.10 -8.15
CA HIS A 191 -14.90 38.26 -6.74
C HIS A 191 -13.85 39.37 -6.56
N GLY A 192 -13.51 40.09 -7.63
CA GLY A 192 -12.56 41.21 -7.59
C GLY A 192 -11.10 40.76 -7.62
N ALA A 193 -10.20 41.70 -7.90
CA ALA A 193 -8.81 41.42 -8.25
C ALA A 193 -8.03 40.62 -7.19
N ARG A 194 -8.28 40.86 -5.89
CA ARG A 194 -7.59 40.13 -4.81
C ARG A 194 -8.00 38.66 -4.75
N ALA A 195 -9.29 38.36 -4.92
CA ALA A 195 -9.78 36.99 -4.91
C ALA A 195 -9.32 36.22 -6.16
N LEU A 196 -9.36 36.88 -7.32
CA LEU A 196 -8.82 36.34 -8.57
C LEU A 196 -7.33 36.01 -8.44
N GLY A 197 -6.51 36.91 -7.89
CA GLY A 197 -5.09 36.65 -7.66
C GLY A 197 -4.86 35.43 -6.77
N ARG A 198 -5.63 35.29 -5.68
CA ARG A 198 -5.58 34.11 -4.80
C ARG A 198 -5.97 32.83 -5.54
N ASP A 199 -7.03 32.86 -6.34
CA ASP A 199 -7.47 31.69 -7.12
C ASP A 199 -6.42 31.26 -8.15
N LEU A 200 -5.76 32.21 -8.81
CA LEU A 200 -4.66 31.94 -9.73
C LEU A 200 -3.47 31.31 -9.02
N LEU A 201 -3.07 31.83 -7.85
CA LEU A 201 -1.98 31.25 -7.05
C LEU A 201 -2.26 29.78 -6.69
N TRP A 202 -3.46 29.47 -6.21
CA TRP A 202 -3.84 28.09 -5.92
C TRP A 202 -3.90 27.22 -7.16
N SER A 203 -4.33 27.76 -8.29
CA SER A 203 -4.38 27.01 -9.55
C SER A 203 -2.98 26.69 -10.09
N VAL A 204 -2.04 27.63 -9.99
CA VAL A 204 -0.62 27.41 -10.32
C VAL A 204 0.00 26.43 -9.33
N PHE A 205 -0.32 26.53 -8.04
CA PHE A 205 0.13 25.58 -7.03
C PHE A 205 -0.27 24.15 -7.37
N VAL A 206 -1.51 23.89 -7.79
CA VAL A 206 -1.94 22.54 -8.22
C VAL A 206 -1.07 22.02 -9.36
N GLN A 207 -0.75 22.87 -10.34
CA GLN A 207 0.06 22.49 -11.49
C GLN A 207 1.52 22.18 -11.08
N LEU A 208 2.11 22.99 -10.21
CA LEU A 208 3.48 22.78 -9.72
C LEU A 208 3.58 21.58 -8.78
N TYR A 209 2.59 21.40 -7.91
CA TYR A 209 2.60 20.35 -6.91
C TYR A 209 2.28 18.98 -7.51
N VAL A 210 1.25 18.89 -8.36
CA VAL A 210 0.83 17.59 -8.91
C VAL A 210 1.47 17.35 -10.27
N SER A 211 1.20 18.22 -11.24
CA SER A 211 1.52 17.94 -12.64
C SER A 211 3.03 17.96 -12.90
N LEU A 212 3.74 18.96 -12.38
CA LEU A 212 5.20 19.03 -12.49
C LEU A 212 5.86 17.89 -11.70
N LEU A 213 5.48 17.66 -10.44
CA LEU A 213 6.12 16.58 -9.67
C LEU A 213 5.86 15.19 -10.28
N ALA A 214 4.65 14.92 -10.76
CA ALA A 214 4.32 13.66 -11.44
C ALA A 214 5.13 13.49 -12.73
N SER A 215 5.40 14.59 -13.44
CA SER A 215 6.17 14.54 -14.69
C SER A 215 7.63 14.11 -14.50
N PHE A 216 8.22 14.22 -13.30
CA PHE A 216 9.57 13.67 -13.05
C PHE A 216 9.61 12.15 -13.11
N VAL A 217 8.52 11.45 -12.76
CA VAL A 217 8.43 9.99 -12.99
C VAL A 217 8.50 9.68 -14.48
N ILE A 218 7.86 10.52 -15.30
CA ILE A 218 7.80 10.35 -16.75
C ILE A 218 9.14 10.72 -17.41
N LEU A 219 9.81 11.78 -16.92
CA LEU A 219 11.17 12.11 -17.36
C LEU A 219 12.11 10.94 -17.08
N LEU A 220 12.06 10.40 -15.87
CA LEU A 220 12.89 9.25 -15.50
C LEU A 220 12.60 8.06 -16.42
N LEU A 221 11.33 7.76 -16.69
CA LEU A 221 10.94 6.65 -17.59
C LEU A 221 11.36 6.84 -19.05
N ALA A 222 11.43 8.09 -19.53
CA ALA A 222 11.85 8.41 -20.89
C ALA A 222 13.34 8.12 -21.10
N GLU A 223 14.14 8.16 -20.04
CA GLU A 223 15.57 7.89 -20.11
C GLU A 223 15.88 6.38 -20.26
N PRO A 224 17.01 6.01 -20.91
CA PRO A 224 17.40 4.61 -21.07
C PRO A 224 17.56 3.91 -19.72
N GLY A 225 16.89 2.77 -19.47
CA GLY A 225 16.95 2.08 -18.17
C GLY A 225 16.26 2.83 -17.02
N GLY A 226 15.50 3.88 -17.34
CA GLY A 226 14.71 4.66 -16.40
C GLY A 226 13.66 3.86 -15.64
N GLU A 227 13.15 2.79 -16.24
CA GLU A 227 12.21 1.86 -15.59
C GLU A 227 12.76 1.26 -14.28
N TRP A 228 14.07 1.00 -14.21
CA TRP A 228 14.72 0.45 -13.01
C TRP A 228 14.84 1.50 -11.91
N TRP A 229 15.09 2.76 -12.28
CA TRP A 229 15.11 3.87 -11.35
C TRP A 229 13.71 4.19 -10.81
N VAL A 230 12.69 4.17 -11.68
CA VAL A 230 11.29 4.32 -11.28
C VAL A 230 10.91 3.22 -10.28
N LEU A 231 11.24 1.97 -10.61
CA LEU A 231 10.93 0.84 -9.74
C LEU A 231 11.70 0.91 -8.41
N ALA A 232 12.99 1.26 -8.44
CA ALA A 232 13.82 1.37 -7.25
C ALA A 232 13.27 2.42 -6.27
N PHE A 233 12.93 3.62 -6.73
CA PHE A 233 12.41 4.64 -5.82
C PHE A 233 11.02 4.26 -5.28
N LEU A 234 10.15 3.63 -6.09
CA LEU A 234 8.85 3.17 -5.62
C LEU A 234 9.00 2.11 -4.51
N ILE A 235 9.88 1.13 -4.68
CA ILE A 235 10.20 0.13 -3.64
C ILE A 235 10.75 0.81 -2.40
N LEU A 236 11.61 1.81 -2.57
CA LEU A 236 12.25 2.53 -1.48
C LEU A 236 11.23 3.36 -0.66
N VAL A 237 10.33 4.09 -1.32
CA VAL A 237 9.23 4.83 -0.66
C VAL A 237 8.31 3.87 0.11
N VAL A 238 7.92 2.75 -0.49
CA VAL A 238 7.13 1.72 0.20
C VAL A 238 7.88 1.14 1.41
N SER A 239 9.20 0.99 1.30
CA SER A 239 10.05 0.53 2.42
C SER A 239 10.13 1.56 3.54
N VAL A 240 10.22 2.85 3.22
CA VAL A 240 10.15 3.97 4.18
C VAL A 240 8.83 3.93 4.94
N ASP A 241 7.71 3.86 4.24
CA ASP A 241 6.37 3.86 4.85
C ASP A 241 6.15 2.62 5.72
N THR A 242 6.60 1.46 5.24
CA THR A 242 6.53 0.19 6.00
C THR A 242 7.40 0.25 7.24
N GLY A 243 8.62 0.78 7.13
CA GLY A 243 9.53 0.98 8.26
C GLY A 243 8.93 1.91 9.31
N ALA A 244 8.37 3.05 8.87
CA ALA A 244 7.69 4.01 9.73
C ALA A 244 6.49 3.41 10.45
N TYR A 245 5.67 2.64 9.73
CA TYR A 245 4.48 2.00 10.27
C TYR A 245 4.85 0.94 11.32
N VAL A 246 5.78 0.05 11.00
CA VAL A 246 6.18 -1.05 11.91
C VAL A 246 6.83 -0.48 13.17
N SER A 247 7.82 0.42 13.04
CA SER A 247 8.48 0.97 14.23
C SER A 247 7.58 1.93 15.01
N GLY A 248 6.73 2.69 14.31
CA GLY A 248 5.76 3.58 14.93
C GLY A 248 4.71 2.81 15.73
N LEU A 249 4.24 1.65 15.24
CA LEU A 249 3.29 0.81 15.97
C LEU A 249 3.95 0.09 17.16
N SER A 250 5.21 -0.35 17.02
CA SER A 250 5.91 -1.10 18.07
C SER A 250 6.49 -0.22 19.18
N TRP A 251 6.97 0.98 18.85
CA TRP A 251 7.71 1.83 19.79
C TRP A 251 7.30 3.30 19.78
N GLY A 252 6.30 3.69 18.99
CA GLY A 252 5.87 5.09 18.87
C GLY A 252 5.38 5.68 20.18
N LYS A 253 6.14 6.62 20.73
CA LYS A 253 5.79 7.33 21.98
C LYS A 253 5.83 8.83 21.81
N HIS A 254 6.73 9.35 20.97
CA HIS A 254 6.95 10.78 20.84
C HIS A 254 6.48 11.29 19.47
N PRO A 255 5.35 12.03 19.41
CA PRO A 255 4.87 12.60 18.17
C PRO A 255 5.87 13.60 17.58
N MET A 256 6.11 13.53 16.28
CA MET A 256 7.04 14.39 15.56
C MET A 256 6.42 15.75 15.20
N ALA A 257 5.16 15.76 14.77
CA ALA A 257 4.47 16.97 14.33
C ALA A 257 3.04 17.06 14.93
N PRO A 258 2.90 17.36 16.24
CA PRO A 258 1.64 17.22 16.96
C PRO A 258 0.47 18.03 16.37
N THR A 259 0.75 19.22 15.82
CA THR A 259 -0.26 20.13 15.26
C THR A 259 -0.67 19.78 13.83
N ILE A 260 0.20 19.08 13.08
CA ILE A 260 0.02 18.81 11.65
C ILE A 260 -0.39 17.34 11.45
N SER A 261 0.40 16.42 11.99
CA SER A 261 0.23 14.97 11.89
C SER A 261 0.52 14.29 13.24
N PRO A 262 -0.48 14.20 14.14
CA PRO A 262 -0.28 13.68 15.50
C PRO A 262 0.06 12.18 15.56
N LYS A 263 -0.13 11.44 14.45
CA LYS A 263 0.16 10.00 14.38
C LYS A 263 1.61 9.69 14.00
N LYS A 264 2.36 10.64 13.46
CA LYS A 264 3.77 10.43 13.10
C LYS A 264 4.65 10.57 14.34
N THR A 265 5.53 9.60 14.57
CA THR A 265 6.41 9.56 15.75
C THR A 265 7.89 9.60 15.36
N TRP A 266 8.75 10.08 16.27
CA TRP A 266 10.20 10.06 16.08
C TRP A 266 10.76 8.64 16.01
N GLU A 267 10.20 7.69 16.76
CA GLU A 267 10.57 6.27 16.67
C GLU A 267 10.13 5.66 15.33
N GLY A 268 8.98 6.09 14.81
CA GLY A 268 8.53 5.83 13.45
C GLY A 268 9.59 6.23 12.44
N PHE A 269 9.99 7.50 12.48
CA PHE A 269 11.01 8.04 11.56
C PHE A 269 12.37 7.35 11.67
N ALA A 270 12.82 7.00 12.87
CA ALA A 270 14.08 6.27 13.06
C ALA A 270 14.03 4.88 12.41
N GLY A 271 12.92 4.15 12.54
CA GLY A 271 12.73 2.86 11.86
C GLY A 271 12.61 3.01 10.35
N ALA A 272 11.94 4.06 9.88
CA ALA A 272 11.89 4.42 8.47
C ALA A 272 13.30 4.70 7.91
N ALA A 273 14.16 5.40 8.67
CA ALA A 273 15.53 5.68 8.27
C ALA A 273 16.38 4.41 8.12
N ALA A 274 16.26 3.47 9.07
CA ALA A 274 16.94 2.19 8.97
C ALA A 274 16.46 1.39 7.76
N ALA A 275 15.15 1.32 7.52
CA ALA A 275 14.56 0.66 6.35
C ALA A 275 15.03 1.31 5.05
N ALA A 276 15.05 2.64 4.98
CA ALA A 276 15.49 3.41 3.82
C ALA A 276 16.97 3.14 3.47
N ILE A 277 17.85 3.13 4.47
CA ILE A 277 19.28 2.86 4.25
C ILE A 277 19.48 1.42 3.77
N ILE A 278 18.85 0.44 4.42
CA ILE A 278 18.99 -0.98 4.04
C ILE A 278 18.44 -1.19 2.62
N ALA A 279 17.22 -0.76 2.35
CA ALA A 279 16.60 -0.91 1.04
C ALA A 279 17.38 -0.14 -0.03
N GLY A 280 17.83 1.09 0.26
CA GLY A 280 18.61 1.92 -0.66
C GLY A 280 19.94 1.26 -1.04
N VAL A 281 20.68 0.70 -0.08
CA VAL A 281 21.91 -0.06 -0.35
C VAL A 281 21.64 -1.30 -1.21
N LEU A 282 20.61 -2.08 -0.88
CA LEU A 282 20.25 -3.28 -1.65
C LEU A 282 19.84 -2.92 -3.08
N LEU A 283 19.00 -1.91 -3.26
CA LEU A 283 18.55 -1.45 -4.58
C LEU A 283 19.70 -0.86 -5.39
N SER A 284 20.59 -0.08 -4.76
CA SER A 284 21.80 0.44 -5.41
C SER A 284 22.63 -0.68 -6.02
N VAL A 285 23.01 -1.68 -5.20
CA VAL A 285 23.94 -2.73 -5.62
C VAL A 285 23.29 -3.74 -6.57
N PHE A 286 22.07 -4.19 -6.26
CA PHE A 286 21.45 -5.32 -6.97
C PHE A 286 20.52 -4.93 -8.12
N MET A 287 20.03 -3.69 -8.16
CA MET A 287 19.06 -3.24 -9.16
C MET A 287 19.62 -2.14 -10.05
N LEU A 288 20.27 -1.13 -9.47
CA LEU A 288 20.80 0.01 -10.21
C LEU A 288 22.24 -0.23 -10.71
N GLY A 289 22.95 -1.20 -10.13
CA GLY A 289 24.36 -1.48 -10.46
C GLY A 289 25.33 -0.42 -9.93
N GLU A 290 24.89 0.36 -8.96
CA GLU A 290 25.64 1.46 -8.35
C GLU A 290 26.40 1.00 -7.10
N VAL A 291 27.32 1.85 -6.65
CA VAL A 291 28.11 1.63 -5.44
C VAL A 291 27.25 1.66 -4.17
N TRP A 292 27.59 0.85 -3.16
CA TRP A 292 26.78 0.72 -1.94
C TRP A 292 26.53 2.05 -1.21
N TRP A 293 27.50 2.98 -1.22
CA TRP A 293 27.35 4.27 -0.55
C TRP A 293 26.37 5.19 -1.26
N PHE A 294 26.18 5.05 -2.58
CA PHE A 294 25.11 5.76 -3.31
C PHE A 294 23.76 5.34 -2.74
N GLY A 295 23.57 4.06 -2.42
CA GLY A 295 22.35 3.56 -1.79
C GLY A 295 22.03 4.20 -0.44
N ILE A 296 23.04 4.61 0.33
CA ILE A 296 22.84 5.38 1.57
C ILE A 296 22.31 6.78 1.25
N VAL A 297 22.93 7.47 0.29
CA VAL A 297 22.48 8.80 -0.15
C VAL A 297 21.06 8.72 -0.70
N PHE A 298 20.78 7.74 -1.56
CA PHE A 298 19.46 7.50 -2.13
C PHE A 298 18.42 7.24 -1.04
N GLY A 299 18.72 6.35 -0.09
CA GLY A 299 17.87 6.08 1.08
C GLY A 299 17.55 7.33 1.91
N VAL A 300 18.56 8.12 2.27
CA VAL A 300 18.39 9.32 3.08
C VAL A 300 17.59 10.39 2.34
N VAL A 301 17.90 10.64 1.07
CA VAL A 301 17.17 11.63 0.26
C VAL A 301 15.69 11.25 0.15
N LEU A 302 15.40 9.98 -0.15
CA LEU A 302 14.02 9.50 -0.32
C LEU A 302 13.24 9.46 0.98
N LEU A 303 13.89 9.12 2.11
CA LEU A 303 13.29 9.26 3.44
C LEU A 303 12.82 10.70 3.69
N LEU A 304 13.68 11.68 3.40
CA LEU A 304 13.39 13.10 3.65
C LEU A 304 12.30 13.61 2.71
N THR A 305 12.35 13.27 1.42
CA THR A 305 11.35 13.73 0.44
C THR A 305 9.99 13.08 0.65
N ALA A 306 9.94 11.78 0.95
CA ALA A 306 8.71 11.08 1.29
C ALA A 306 8.08 11.68 2.56
N THR A 307 8.88 11.87 3.61
CA THR A 307 8.39 12.48 4.86
C THR A 307 7.90 13.91 4.64
N ALA A 308 8.62 14.71 3.84
CA ALA A 308 8.24 16.07 3.51
C ALA A 308 6.94 16.12 2.69
N GLY A 309 6.74 15.18 1.76
CA GLY A 309 5.52 15.03 0.97
C GLY A 309 4.28 14.85 1.83
N ASP A 310 4.28 13.85 2.71
CA ASP A 310 3.18 13.60 3.64
C ASP A 310 2.89 14.78 4.58
N LEU A 311 3.95 15.49 5.01
CA LEU A 311 3.80 16.67 5.86
C LEU A 311 3.22 17.84 5.08
N ALA A 312 3.66 18.05 3.83
CA ALA A 312 3.08 19.05 2.94
C ALA A 312 1.61 18.76 2.69
N GLU A 313 1.24 17.52 2.43
CA GLU A 313 -0.16 17.14 2.25
C GLU A 313 -0.98 17.33 3.54
N SER A 314 -0.42 16.93 4.68
CA SER A 314 -1.04 17.16 5.99
C SER A 314 -1.25 18.66 6.26
N LEU A 315 -0.31 19.52 5.86
CA LEU A 315 -0.44 20.97 5.96
C LEU A 315 -1.55 21.51 5.05
N ILE A 316 -1.63 21.04 3.79
CA ILE A 316 -2.71 21.41 2.87
C ILE A 316 -4.06 21.01 3.47
N LYS A 317 -4.22 19.77 3.96
CA LYS A 317 -5.44 19.31 4.65
C LYS A 317 -5.87 20.25 5.78
N ARG A 318 -4.91 20.69 6.61
CA ARG A 318 -5.17 21.61 7.73
C ARG A 318 -5.59 23.01 7.27
N ASP A 319 -4.93 23.56 6.25
CA ASP A 319 -5.28 24.86 5.66
C ASP A 319 -6.67 24.84 4.99
N LEU A 320 -7.09 23.68 4.50
CA LEU A 320 -8.42 23.47 3.93
C LEU A 320 -9.50 23.14 4.97
N GLY A 321 -9.13 22.87 6.22
CA GLY A 321 -10.07 22.44 7.26
C GLY A 321 -10.72 21.08 6.99
N ILE A 322 -10.14 20.27 6.10
CA ILE A 322 -10.63 18.93 5.75
C ILE A 322 -9.72 17.85 6.33
N LYS A 323 -10.28 16.67 6.57
CA LYS A 323 -9.53 15.52 7.10
C LYS A 323 -8.98 14.62 5.99
N ASP A 324 -9.78 14.41 4.94
CA ASP A 324 -9.47 13.56 3.80
C ASP A 324 -9.67 14.37 2.51
N MET A 325 -8.79 14.20 1.52
CA MET A 325 -8.81 14.96 0.25
C MET A 325 -9.99 14.59 -0.67
N SER A 326 -10.57 13.40 -0.48
CA SER A 326 -11.63 12.83 -1.32
C SER A 326 -12.90 12.54 -0.51
N SER A 327 -14.03 12.85 -1.12
CA SER A 327 -15.35 12.33 -0.74
C SER A 327 -15.88 11.26 -1.72
N TRP A 328 -15.10 10.93 -2.75
CA TRP A 328 -15.55 10.12 -3.89
C TRP A 328 -15.56 8.61 -3.61
N LEU A 329 -14.72 8.13 -2.68
CA LEU A 329 -14.75 6.75 -2.19
C LEU A 329 -14.77 6.76 -0.66
N PRO A 330 -15.96 6.72 -0.02
CA PRO A 330 -16.05 6.56 1.42
C PRO A 330 -15.26 5.30 1.84
N GLY A 331 -14.23 5.51 2.66
CA GLY A 331 -13.38 4.45 3.22
C GLY A 331 -12.10 4.06 2.45
N HIS A 332 -11.71 4.72 1.35
CA HIS A 332 -10.48 4.34 0.60
C HIS A 332 -9.30 5.33 0.66
N GLY A 333 -9.43 6.46 1.36
CA GLY A 333 -8.44 7.56 1.30
C GLY A 333 -8.44 8.23 -0.08
N GLY A 334 -7.88 9.43 -0.17
CA GLY A 334 -7.66 10.13 -1.43
C GLY A 334 -6.63 9.43 -2.32
N PHE A 335 -6.71 9.66 -3.62
CA PHE A 335 -5.61 9.27 -4.52
C PHE A 335 -4.38 10.12 -4.23
N LEU A 336 -4.59 11.40 -3.91
CA LEU A 336 -3.53 12.32 -3.52
C LEU A 336 -2.81 11.87 -2.23
N ASP A 337 -3.53 11.29 -1.26
CA ASP A 337 -2.95 10.74 0.00
C ASP A 337 -2.01 9.55 -0.24
N ARG A 338 -1.95 9.01 -1.47
CA ARG A 338 -1.03 7.92 -1.85
C ARG A 338 0.12 8.40 -2.72
N LEU A 339 -0.01 9.61 -3.27
CA LEU A 339 0.96 10.22 -4.16
C LEU A 339 1.80 11.29 -3.46
N ASP A 340 1.39 11.73 -2.27
CA ASP A 340 2.05 12.75 -1.46
C ASP A 340 3.52 12.42 -1.19
N SER A 341 3.86 11.19 -0.84
CA SER A 341 5.25 10.74 -0.69
C SER A 341 5.96 10.50 -2.02
N ILE A 342 5.24 10.04 -3.05
CA ILE A 342 5.76 9.64 -4.37
C ILE A 342 6.19 10.85 -5.20
N LEU A 343 5.38 11.90 -5.24
CA LEU A 343 5.58 13.09 -6.07
C LEU A 343 6.93 13.81 -5.79
N PRO A 344 7.24 14.26 -4.55
CA PRO A 344 8.52 14.89 -4.26
C PRO A 344 9.70 13.91 -4.38
N SER A 345 9.46 12.64 -4.07
CA SER A 345 10.46 11.56 -4.20
C SER A 345 10.85 11.30 -5.64
N ALA A 346 9.92 11.42 -6.59
CA ALA A 346 10.19 11.30 -8.02
C ALA A 346 11.13 12.42 -8.50
N ALA A 347 10.86 13.67 -8.10
CA ALA A 347 11.71 14.80 -8.43
C ALA A 347 13.14 14.63 -7.88
N ALA A 348 13.27 14.21 -6.62
CA ALA A 348 14.56 13.96 -6.00
C ALA A 348 15.32 12.80 -6.67
N THR A 349 14.60 11.72 -7.02
CA THR A 349 15.18 10.59 -7.74
C THR A 349 15.70 11.01 -9.11
N TYR A 350 14.96 11.83 -9.85
CA TYR A 350 15.41 12.34 -11.14
C TYR A 350 16.67 13.21 -11.01
N VAL A 351 16.78 14.03 -9.96
CA VAL A 351 18.02 14.78 -9.70
C VAL A 351 19.19 13.84 -9.41
N LEU A 352 18.98 12.79 -8.61
CA LEU A 352 20.01 11.78 -8.35
C LEU A 352 20.40 11.02 -9.63
N PHE A 353 19.43 10.68 -10.47
CA PHE A 353 19.68 10.08 -11.77
C PHE A 353 20.61 10.94 -12.63
N LEU A 354 20.35 12.25 -12.74
CA LEU A 354 21.19 13.16 -13.52
C LEU A 354 22.61 13.35 -12.99
N ILE A 355 22.82 13.14 -11.67
CA ILE A 355 24.13 13.34 -11.05
C ILE A 355 25.02 12.10 -11.19
N PHE A 356 24.42 10.91 -11.11
CA PHE A 356 25.15 9.65 -11.00
C PHE A 356 25.22 8.83 -12.29
N ARG A 357 24.49 9.23 -13.33
CA ARG A 357 24.31 8.46 -14.58
C ARG A 357 24.69 9.28 -15.80
#